data_AF-A0A1I6B4B1-F1
#
_entry.id   AF-A0A1I6B4B1-F1
#
_cell.length_a   1.000
_cell.length_b   1.000
_cell.length_c   1.000
_cell.angle_alpha   90.00
_cell.angle_beta   90.00
_cell.angle_gamma   90.00
#
_symmetry.space_group_name_H-M   'P 1'
#
loop_
_entity.id
_entity.type
_entity.pdbx_description
1 polymer ?
#
loop_
_entity_poly.entity_id
_entity_poly.type
_entity_poly.pdbx_seq_one_letter_code
_entity_poly.pdbx_strand_id
1 'polypeptide(L)'
;MDPERLDAVARTYTASMTSIRGRRVHRLIMRRLAGYDHVLPAGTAAGAPALLALSADGRAALCHSDGRGPSADLVACGPTPGVTVTSAHDLTKDSLPVLSWTVRHPGLLDVAGPLTIVPGEAEQEEIEAALRLR
;
A
#
# COMPACT_ATOMS: atom_id res chain seq x y z
N MET A 1 -3.54 11.75 -10.72
CA MET A 1 -4.78 11.16 -11.28
C MET A 1 -5.99 11.93 -10.78
N ASP A 2 -7.06 12.03 -11.56
CA ASP A 2 -8.32 12.62 -11.08
C ASP A 2 -9.03 11.71 -10.04
N PRO A 3 -9.62 12.25 -8.96
CA PRO A 3 -10.28 11.45 -7.91
C PRO A 3 -11.45 10.57 -8.40
N GLU A 4 -12.26 11.03 -9.36
CA GLU A 4 -13.38 10.22 -9.88
C GLU A 4 -12.87 9.01 -10.65
N ARG A 5 -11.80 9.21 -11.42
CA ARG A 5 -11.14 8.12 -12.13
C ARG A 5 -10.53 7.11 -11.15
N LEU A 6 -9.94 7.58 -10.05
CA LEU A 6 -9.41 6.68 -9.01
C LEU A 6 -10.54 5.88 -8.35
N ASP A 7 -11.66 6.53 -8.02
CA ASP A 7 -12.84 5.88 -7.43
C ASP A 7 -13.38 4.79 -8.36
N ALA A 8 -13.49 5.06 -9.67
CA ALA A 8 -13.94 4.08 -10.65
C ALA A 8 -13.03 2.83 -10.70
N VAL A 9 -11.70 3.02 -10.69
CA VAL A 9 -10.72 1.91 -10.65
C VAL A 9 -10.82 1.14 -9.34
N ALA A 10 -10.91 1.84 -8.20
CA ALA A 10 -11.04 1.24 -6.88
C ALA A 10 -12.32 0.41 -6.73
N ARG A 11 -13.46 0.93 -7.21
CA ARG A 11 -14.74 0.18 -7.25
C ARG A 11 -14.63 -1.08 -8.09
N THR A 12 -14.04 -0.98 -9.28
CA THR A 12 -13.87 -2.13 -10.17
C THR A 12 -13.02 -3.22 -9.50
N TYR A 13 -11.89 -2.82 -8.91
CA TYR A 13 -10.99 -3.74 -8.21
C TYR A 13 -11.65 -4.43 -7.01
N THR A 14 -12.44 -3.67 -6.23
CA THR A 14 -13.11 -4.19 -5.02
C THR A 14 -14.49 -4.80 -5.29
N ALA A 15 -14.95 -4.88 -6.54
CA ALA A 15 -16.32 -5.28 -6.88
C ALA A 15 -16.70 -6.69 -6.37
N SER A 16 -15.74 -7.61 -6.34
CA SER A 16 -15.94 -8.98 -5.82
C SER A 16 -15.78 -9.09 -4.29
N MET A 17 -15.32 -8.02 -3.62
CA MET A 17 -15.06 -7.99 -2.18
C MET A 17 -16.30 -7.53 -1.41
N THR A 18 -17.27 -8.42 -1.23
CA THR A 18 -18.58 -8.10 -0.63
C THR A 18 -18.55 -7.85 0.88
N SER A 19 -17.41 -8.10 1.54
CA SER A 19 -17.26 -7.97 3.00
C SER A 19 -17.09 -6.50 3.44
N ILE A 20 -17.28 -6.23 4.75
CA ILE A 20 -16.92 -4.92 5.34
C ILE A 20 -15.44 -4.59 5.14
N ARG A 21 -14.58 -5.62 5.08
CA ARG A 21 -13.15 -5.47 4.84
C ARG A 21 -12.88 -5.08 3.39
N GLY A 22 -13.67 -5.55 2.42
CA GLY A 22 -13.65 -5.07 1.03
C GLY A 22 -13.92 -3.57 0.91
N ARG A 23 -14.94 -3.07 1.64
CA ARG A 23 -15.18 -1.61 1.73
C ARG A 23 -14.01 -0.85 2.34
N ARG A 24 -13.32 -1.45 3.31
CA ARG A 24 -12.12 -0.88 3.93
C ARG A 24 -10.92 -0.87 2.98
N VAL A 25 -10.75 -1.90 2.15
CA VAL A 25 -9.76 -1.91 1.06
C VAL A 25 -10.03 -0.77 0.08
N HIS A 26 -11.29 -0.54 -0.31
CA HIS A 26 -11.64 0.60 -1.15
C HIS A 26 -11.21 1.93 -0.53
N ARG A 27 -11.53 2.16 0.75
CA ARG A 27 -11.10 3.39 1.47
C ARG A 27 -9.58 3.50 1.57
N LEU A 28 -8.88 2.38 1.78
CA LEU A 28 -7.43 2.36 1.81
C LEU A 28 -6.83 2.83 0.48
N ILE A 29 -7.35 2.30 -0.65
CA ILE A 29 -6.94 2.69 -2.00
C ILE A 29 -7.14 4.19 -2.22
N MET A 30 -8.34 4.70 -1.92
CA MET A 30 -8.66 6.12 -2.08
C MET A 30 -7.74 7.01 -1.23
N ARG A 31 -7.36 6.58 -0.02
CA ARG A 31 -6.47 7.34 0.85
C ARG A 31 -5.02 7.29 0.39
N ARG A 32 -4.52 6.11 0.03
CA ARG A 32 -3.07 5.87 -0.17
C ARG A 32 -2.61 6.08 -1.60
N LEU A 33 -3.50 5.95 -2.58
CA LEU A 33 -3.14 6.07 -4.01
C LEU A 33 -3.55 7.42 -4.64
N ALA A 34 -4.22 8.32 -3.92
CA ALA A 34 -4.66 9.62 -4.45
C ALA A 34 -3.52 10.51 -4.95
N GLY A 35 -2.31 10.36 -4.40
CA GLY A 35 -1.14 11.16 -4.76
C GLY A 35 -0.35 10.68 -5.98
N TYR A 36 -0.84 9.67 -6.71
CA TYR A 36 -0.16 9.12 -7.89
C TYR A 36 -0.79 9.64 -9.19
N ASP A 37 0.01 9.72 -10.24
CA ASP A 37 -0.41 10.23 -11.56
C ASP A 37 -1.33 9.23 -12.27
N HIS A 38 -1.03 7.94 -12.14
CA HIS A 38 -1.78 6.85 -12.75
C HIS A 38 -2.01 5.72 -11.74
N VAL A 39 -3.19 5.10 -11.80
CA VAL A 39 -3.51 3.85 -11.09
C VAL A 39 -4.14 2.89 -12.08
N LEU A 40 -3.54 1.71 -12.21
CA LEU A 40 -3.86 0.71 -13.23
C LEU A 40 -4.14 -0.64 -12.57
N PRO A 41 -5.15 -1.40 -13.04
CA PRO A 41 -5.27 -2.81 -12.71
C PRO A 41 -4.03 -3.59 -13.17
N ALA A 42 -3.57 -4.51 -12.32
CA ALA A 42 -2.42 -5.36 -12.59
C ALA A 42 -2.67 -6.79 -12.08
N GLY A 43 -1.82 -7.72 -12.49
CA GLY A 43 -1.74 -9.07 -11.94
C GLY A 43 -0.37 -9.31 -11.32
N THR A 44 -0.32 -9.98 -10.18
CA THR A 44 0.94 -10.48 -9.63
C THR A 44 1.43 -11.68 -10.44
N ALA A 45 2.71 -12.07 -10.28
CA ALA A 45 3.24 -13.29 -10.90
C ALA A 45 2.46 -14.57 -10.49
N ALA A 46 1.83 -14.55 -9.31
CA ALA A 46 0.96 -15.62 -8.83
C ALA A 46 -0.47 -15.56 -9.41
N GLY A 47 -0.76 -14.64 -10.33
CA GLY A 47 -2.07 -14.46 -10.96
C GLY A 47 -3.09 -13.71 -10.10
N ALA A 48 -2.68 -13.17 -8.95
CA ALA A 48 -3.60 -12.47 -8.07
C ALA A 48 -3.84 -11.03 -8.56
N PRO A 49 -5.10 -10.52 -8.54
CA PRO A 49 -5.39 -9.14 -8.87
C PRO A 49 -4.65 -8.15 -7.96
N ALA A 50 -4.21 -7.03 -8.53
CA ALA A 50 -3.58 -5.94 -7.81
C ALA A 50 -3.89 -4.58 -8.48
N LEU A 51 -3.53 -3.50 -7.79
CA LEU A 51 -3.47 -2.15 -8.35
C LEU A 51 -2.03 -1.66 -8.34
N LEU A 52 -1.55 -1.19 -9.49
CA LEU A 52 -0.27 -0.51 -9.64
C LEU A 52 -0.51 0.99 -9.78
N ALA A 53 0.06 1.77 -8.86
CA ALA A 53 0.08 3.22 -8.90
C ALA A 53 1.47 3.71 -9.33
N LEU A 54 1.51 4.70 -10.21
CA LEU A 54 2.73 5.24 -10.82
C LEU A 54 2.72 6.76 -10.78
N SER A 55 3.89 7.35 -10.57
CA SER A 55 4.13 8.79 -10.54
C SER A 55 5.31 9.13 -11.44
N ALA A 56 5.28 10.30 -12.07
CA ALA A 56 6.28 10.76 -13.04
C ALA A 56 7.67 10.97 -12.41
N ASP A 57 7.72 11.18 -11.10
CA ASP A 57 8.94 11.26 -10.29
C ASP A 57 9.60 9.89 -10.02
N GLY A 58 9.06 8.81 -10.58
CA GLY A 58 9.58 7.45 -10.42
C GLY A 58 9.08 6.72 -9.18
N ARG A 59 8.19 7.33 -8.38
CA ARG A 59 7.49 6.61 -7.31
C ARG A 59 6.48 5.64 -7.88
N ALA A 60 6.35 4.48 -7.25
CA ALA A 60 5.30 3.51 -7.56
C ALA A 60 4.79 2.83 -6.29
N ALA A 61 3.53 2.43 -6.30
CA ALA A 61 2.95 1.62 -5.25
C ALA A 61 2.13 0.46 -5.80
N LEU A 62 2.11 -0.64 -5.06
CA LEU A 62 1.32 -1.83 -5.33
C LEU A 62 0.37 -2.06 -4.16
N CYS A 63 -0.92 -2.16 -4.45
CA CYS A 63 -1.91 -2.64 -3.50
C CYS A 63 -2.43 -3.99 -3.97
N HIS A 64 -2.32 -5.01 -3.11
CA HIS A 64 -2.84 -6.34 -3.36
C HIS A 64 -3.59 -6.82 -2.10
N SER A 65 -4.85 -7.21 -2.28
CA SER A 65 -5.71 -7.75 -1.22
C SER A 65 -6.93 -8.39 -1.85
N ASP A 66 -7.43 -9.48 -1.27
CA ASP A 66 -8.72 -10.10 -1.64
C ASP A 66 -9.86 -9.66 -0.70
N GLY A 67 -9.58 -8.78 0.26
CA GLY A 67 -10.55 -8.31 1.25
C GLY A 67 -11.02 -9.36 2.25
N ARG A 68 -10.36 -10.53 2.34
CA ARG A 68 -10.70 -11.60 3.29
C ARG A 68 -9.82 -11.56 4.54
N GLY A 69 -8.55 -11.20 4.40
CA GLY A 69 -7.59 -11.08 5.51
C GLY A 69 -7.93 -9.98 6.54
N PRO A 70 -7.32 -10.01 7.74
CA PRO A 70 -7.45 -8.95 8.74
C PRO A 70 -6.67 -7.68 8.36
N SER A 71 -5.73 -7.77 7.42
CA SER A 71 -4.91 -6.67 6.94
C SER A 71 -4.85 -6.61 5.41
N ALA A 72 -4.43 -5.46 4.89
CA ALA A 72 -4.03 -5.29 3.50
C ALA A 72 -2.67 -4.62 3.44
N ASP A 73 -1.81 -5.14 2.58
CA ASP A 73 -0.47 -4.60 2.37
C ASP A 73 -0.48 -3.58 1.23
N LEU A 74 0.29 -2.51 1.43
CA LEU A 74 0.63 -1.56 0.40
C LEU A 74 2.14 -1.45 0.33
N VAL A 75 2.69 -1.87 -0.81
CA VAL A 75 4.11 -1.77 -1.12
C VAL A 75 4.33 -0.45 -1.84
N ALA A 76 5.25 0.37 -1.35
CA ALA A 76 5.69 1.59 -2.02
C ALA A 76 7.18 1.46 -2.37
N CYS A 77 7.53 2.01 -3.52
CA CYS A 77 8.90 2.25 -3.94
C CYS A 77 9.00 3.69 -4.44
N GLY A 78 10.19 4.25 -4.35
CA GLY A 78 10.46 5.65 -4.63
C GLY A 78 11.90 5.81 -5.05
N PRO A 79 12.39 7.03 -5.28
CA PRO A 79 13.36 7.24 -6.34
C PRO A 79 14.67 6.50 -6.11
N THR A 80 15.01 6.16 -4.85
CA THR A 80 16.11 5.25 -4.51
C THR A 80 15.85 3.84 -5.06
N PRO A 81 16.61 3.40 -6.09
CA PRO A 81 16.36 2.12 -6.73
C PRO A 81 16.51 0.94 -5.76
N GLY A 82 15.59 -0.01 -5.85
CA GLY A 82 15.65 -1.26 -5.08
C GLY A 82 15.16 -1.16 -3.63
N VAL A 83 14.84 0.04 -3.12
CA VAL A 83 14.22 0.19 -1.80
C VAL A 83 12.71 0.06 -1.91
N THR A 84 12.13 -0.84 -1.10
CA THR A 84 10.67 -0.98 -0.99
C THR A 84 10.23 -0.89 0.46
N VAL A 85 9.16 -0.16 0.72
CA VAL A 85 8.50 -0.09 2.02
C VAL A 85 7.12 -0.72 1.89
N THR A 86 6.88 -1.80 2.62
CA THR A 86 5.55 -2.40 2.74
C THR A 86 4.88 -1.87 4.01
N SER A 87 3.67 -1.36 3.91
CA SER A 87 2.86 -0.96 5.07
C SER A 87 1.64 -1.87 5.18
N ALA A 88 1.49 -2.54 6.32
CA ALA A 88 0.36 -3.42 6.60
C ALA A 88 -0.74 -2.62 7.31
N HIS A 89 -1.93 -2.51 6.72
CA HIS A 89 -3.05 -1.73 7.27
C HIS A 89 -4.11 -2.64 7.88
N ASP A 90 -4.58 -2.31 9.08
CA ASP A 90 -5.60 -3.08 9.79
C ASP A 90 -6.99 -2.88 9.17
N LEU A 91 -7.52 -3.90 8.50
CA LEU A 91 -8.86 -3.92 7.92
C LEU A 91 -9.94 -4.26 8.96
N THR A 92 -9.59 -4.52 10.23
CA THR A 92 -10.55 -4.74 11.32
C THR A 92 -11.01 -3.44 11.96
N LYS A 93 -10.25 -2.35 11.78
CA LYS A 93 -10.55 -1.01 12.30
C LYS A 93 -10.95 -0.06 11.18
N ASP A 94 -11.90 0.84 11.46
CA ASP A 94 -12.36 1.79 10.43
C ASP A 94 -11.35 2.89 10.09
N SER A 95 -10.49 3.25 11.06
CA SER A 95 -9.42 4.23 10.88
C SER A 95 -8.26 3.74 10.01
N LEU A 96 -8.19 2.43 9.75
CA LEU A 96 -7.13 1.76 8.98
C LEU A 96 -5.72 2.11 9.50
N PRO A 97 -5.42 1.87 10.80
CA PRO A 97 -4.09 2.13 11.33
C PRO A 97 -3.07 1.20 10.67
N VAL A 98 -1.83 1.68 10.59
CA VAL A 98 -0.72 0.84 10.15
C VAL A 98 -0.31 -0.07 11.30
N LEU A 99 -0.25 -1.36 11.05
CA LEU A 99 0.18 -2.39 12.00
C LEU A 99 1.70 -2.51 12.03
N SER A 100 2.35 -2.34 10.88
CA SER A 100 3.79 -2.40 10.74
C SER A 100 4.24 -1.83 9.40
N TRP A 101 5.53 -1.50 9.33
CA TRP A 101 6.24 -1.29 8.08
C TRP A 101 7.35 -2.32 7.93
N THR A 102 7.53 -2.84 6.73
CA THR A 102 8.70 -3.65 6.37
C THR A 102 9.51 -2.92 5.32
N VAL A 103 10.73 -2.54 5.68
CA VAL A 103 11.69 -1.88 4.80
C VAL A 103 12.62 -2.93 4.23
N ARG A 104 12.64 -3.03 2.90
CA ARG A 104 13.59 -3.85 2.16
C ARG A 104 14.58 -2.92 1.47
N HIS A 105 15.80 -2.86 2.00
CA HIS A 105 16.89 -2.06 1.44
C HIS A 105 17.96 -2.99 0.86
N PRO A 106 18.38 -2.83 -0.41
CA PRO A 106 19.27 -3.79 -1.07
C PRO A 106 20.60 -3.95 -0.33
N GLY A 107 21.18 -2.86 0.18
CA GLY A 107 22.42 -2.90 0.97
C GLY A 107 22.29 -3.48 2.38
N LEU A 108 21.08 -3.74 2.87
CA LEU A 108 20.86 -4.34 4.19
C LEU A 108 20.36 -5.80 4.10
N LEU A 109 19.98 -6.26 2.91
CA LEU A 109 19.43 -7.59 2.71
C LEU A 109 20.38 -8.70 3.17
N ASP A 110 21.66 -8.58 2.83
CA ASP A 110 22.68 -9.58 3.17
C ASP A 110 23.16 -9.48 4.63
N VAL A 111 22.84 -8.37 5.32
CA VAL A 111 23.29 -8.11 6.70
C VAL A 111 22.20 -8.44 7.72
N ALA A 112 20.98 -7.96 7.48
CA ALA A 112 19.88 -8.05 8.44
C ALA A 112 18.54 -8.51 7.80
N GLY A 113 18.50 -8.71 6.48
CA GLY A 113 17.26 -8.98 5.77
C GLY A 113 16.30 -7.78 5.76
N PRO A 114 15.00 -7.99 5.48
CA PRO A 114 13.98 -6.97 5.61
C PRO A 114 13.81 -6.54 7.08
N LEU A 115 13.73 -5.23 7.33
CA LEU A 115 13.57 -4.67 8.67
C LEU A 115 12.11 -4.34 8.93
N THR A 116 11.57 -4.81 10.06
CA THR A 116 10.18 -4.55 10.45
C THR A 116 10.11 -3.54 11.59
N ILE A 117 9.30 -2.51 11.41
CA ILE A 117 8.98 -1.48 12.39
C ILE A 117 7.53 -1.69 12.80
N VAL A 118 7.29 -1.88 14.11
CA VAL A 118 5.95 -1.94 14.70
C VAL A 118 5.74 -0.62 15.45
N PRO A 119 4.71 0.18 15.14
CA PRO A 119 4.53 1.47 15.78
C PRO A 119 4.22 1.32 17.28
N GLY A 120 4.87 2.15 18.10
CA GLY A 120 4.32 2.52 19.40
C GLY A 120 3.13 3.47 19.26
N GLU A 121 2.30 3.61 20.31
CA GLU A 121 1.05 4.40 20.27
C GLU A 121 1.23 5.87 19.86
N ALA A 122 2.41 6.46 20.11
CA ALA A 122 2.70 7.88 19.83
C ALA A 122 3.54 8.14 18.56
N GLU A 123 4.08 7.10 17.91
CA GLU A 123 5.16 7.25 16.93
C GLU A 123 4.69 7.09 15.47
N GLN A 124 3.42 6.74 15.25
CA GLN A 124 2.93 6.33 13.94
C GLN A 124 3.09 7.44 12.88
N GLU A 125 2.85 8.70 13.24
CA GLU A 125 2.96 9.82 12.31
C GLU A 125 4.42 10.13 11.95
N GLU A 126 5.33 10.06 12.92
CA GLU A 126 6.77 10.27 12.73
C GLU A 126 7.36 9.19 11.82
N ILE A 127 7.04 7.92 12.08
CA ILE A 127 7.49 6.79 11.25
C ILE A 127 6.93 6.93 9.84
N GLU A 128 5.66 7.29 9.69
CA GLU A 128 5.07 7.49 8.36
C GLU A 128 5.74 8.65 7.62
N ALA A 129 6.06 9.75 8.30
CA ALA A 129 6.77 10.88 7.72
C ALA A 129 8.19 10.51 7.27
N ALA A 130 8.90 9.69 8.05
CA ALA A 130 10.26 9.22 7.73
C ALA A 130 10.28 8.21 6.56
N LEU A 131 9.24 7.37 6.44
CA LEU A 131 9.16 6.32 5.42
C LEU A 131 8.43 6.76 4.13
N ARG A 132 7.84 7.96 4.11
CA ARG A 132 7.29 8.54 2.88
C ARG A 132 8.42 8.80 1.90
N LEU A 133 8.48 7.96 0.88
CA LEU A 133 9.36 8.13 -0.24
C LEU A 133 8.91 9.41 -0.99
N ARG A 134 9.72 10.46 -0.90
CA ARG A 134 9.54 11.74 -1.59
C ARG A 134 10.22 11.71 -2.94
#